data_AF-A0A926J7X3-F1
#
_entry.id   AF-A0A926J7X3-F1
#
_cell.length_a   1.000
_cell.length_b   1.000
_cell.length_c   1.000
_cell.angle_alpha   90.00
_cell.angle_beta   90.00
_cell.angle_gamma   90.00
#
_symmetry.space_group_name_H-M   'P 1'
#
loop_
_entity.id
_entity.type
_entity.pdbx_description
1 polymer ?
#
loop_
_entity_poly.entity_id
_entity_poly.type
_entity_poly.pdbx_seq_one_letter_code
_entity_poly.pdbx_strand_id
1 'polypeptide(L)'
;MRRGARLAIALAGALVSFVPAAAMAQCRPVGDSPSRSGEAQFIRIDPEAAARLGEIGLDRAAIFARMAETSIPETMGCWAMPAGNFDSQLISVGMSQWNYGTGSLQPVLKAWRDGFHSRRKFKRALKALAPTYGKLLFSKDCLAVPVRTKCRDKILAAEDAAGKLSPVIEAELTALFESDAMLQVQTDFYVALLDAVRLDLQRVFPAGPMTMRKVRWAIDTRVQQGGLPADEDIARLRTKLAAMPAEERWPRLRAIIAWYNALSETIDQDGIKRDYAWNVQRWTCMIDAGLVDPEQYEMLHLTFLRSRTAIGNSGRWQALTFERRAKIILGVGSVSGKQDGECPAPAGPSPLEPAANPAITTP
;
A
#
# COMPACT_ATOMS: atom_id res chain seq x y z
N MET A 1 -30.73 21.79 -61.35
CA MET A 1 -30.68 23.09 -60.65
C MET A 1 -30.10 22.89 -59.25
N ARG A 2 -29.22 23.81 -58.86
CA ARG A 2 -28.29 23.77 -57.70
C ARG A 2 -28.99 23.63 -56.33
N ARG A 3 -28.31 22.95 -55.40
CA ARG A 3 -28.09 23.24 -53.95
C ARG A 3 -27.54 21.94 -53.34
N GLY A 4 -26.32 21.82 -52.82
CA GLY A 4 -25.54 22.74 -52.00
C GLY A 4 -25.69 22.36 -50.53
N ALA A 5 -25.18 21.20 -50.11
CA ALA A 5 -25.19 20.76 -48.70
C ALA A 5 -23.81 20.98 -48.09
N ARG A 6 -23.70 22.01 -47.24
CA ARG A 6 -22.54 22.27 -46.37
C ARG A 6 -22.65 21.38 -45.14
N LEU A 7 -21.64 20.57 -44.90
CA LEU A 7 -21.46 19.78 -43.69
C LEU A 7 -20.97 20.71 -42.57
N ALA A 8 -21.80 20.95 -41.57
CA ALA A 8 -21.42 21.70 -40.37
C ALA A 8 -20.78 20.73 -39.36
N ILE A 9 -19.50 20.97 -39.05
CA ILE A 9 -18.77 20.31 -37.97
C ILE A 9 -19.21 20.96 -36.66
N ALA A 10 -19.96 20.22 -35.84
CA ALA A 10 -20.27 20.61 -34.47
C ALA A 10 -19.13 20.13 -33.55
N LEU A 11 -18.34 21.06 -33.02
CA LEU A 11 -17.46 20.82 -31.89
C LEU A 11 -18.31 20.57 -30.64
N ALA A 12 -18.37 19.32 -30.19
CA ALA A 12 -18.83 18.99 -28.85
C ALA A 12 -17.70 19.28 -27.86
N GLY A 13 -17.72 20.48 -27.28
CA GLY A 13 -16.89 20.81 -26.12
C GLY A 13 -17.25 19.92 -24.95
N ALA A 14 -16.33 19.05 -24.54
CA ALA A 14 -16.44 18.27 -23.33
C ALA A 14 -16.43 19.24 -22.13
N LEU A 15 -17.61 19.49 -21.58
CA LEU A 15 -17.78 20.08 -20.26
C LEU A 15 -17.11 19.13 -19.26
N VAL A 16 -15.92 19.50 -18.79
CA VAL A 16 -15.32 18.92 -17.60
C VAL A 16 -16.25 19.29 -16.44
N SER A 17 -17.14 18.36 -16.09
CA SER A 17 -17.86 18.42 -14.83
C SER A 17 -16.83 18.29 -13.72
N PHE A 18 -16.38 19.42 -13.18
CA PHE A 18 -15.83 19.45 -11.84
C PHE A 18 -16.93 18.93 -10.92
N VAL A 19 -16.77 17.69 -10.46
CA VAL A 19 -17.56 17.18 -9.34
C VAL A 19 -17.18 18.07 -8.16
N PRO A 20 -18.11 18.89 -7.62
CA PRO A 20 -17.82 19.58 -6.38
C PRO A 20 -17.57 18.52 -5.31
N ALA A 21 -16.55 18.72 -4.49
CA ALA A 21 -16.23 17.88 -3.34
C ALA A 21 -17.42 17.90 -2.36
N ALA A 22 -18.39 17.03 -2.60
CA ALA A 22 -19.56 16.83 -1.78
C ALA A 22 -19.11 16.09 -0.50
N ALA A 23 -19.01 16.85 0.59
CA ALA A 23 -19.12 16.43 1.99
C ALA A 23 -18.85 14.93 2.28
N MET A 24 -17.58 14.52 2.32
CA MET A 24 -17.22 13.32 3.06
C MET A 24 -17.50 13.60 4.54
N ALA A 25 -18.47 12.90 5.15
CA ALA A 25 -18.56 12.84 6.60
C ALA A 25 -17.17 12.43 7.12
N GLN A 26 -16.60 13.33 7.90
CA GLN A 26 -15.18 13.44 8.23
C GLN A 26 -14.76 12.30 9.16
N CYS A 27 -14.13 11.27 8.61
CA CYS A 27 -13.35 10.37 9.46
C CYS A 27 -12.17 11.14 10.06
N ARG A 28 -11.65 10.67 11.18
CA ARG A 28 -10.39 11.20 11.71
C ARG A 28 -9.24 10.73 10.81
N PRO A 29 -8.46 11.65 10.21
CA PRO A 29 -7.37 11.27 9.31
C PRO A 29 -6.21 10.66 10.10
N VAL A 30 -5.58 9.64 9.53
CA VAL A 30 -4.37 9.02 10.05
C VAL A 30 -3.23 10.02 9.99
N GLY A 31 -2.57 10.22 11.13
CA GLY A 31 -1.46 11.16 11.27
C GLY A 31 -1.27 11.63 12.71
N ASP A 32 -0.37 12.60 12.91
CA ASP A 32 -0.09 13.24 14.20
C ASP A 32 -1.19 14.26 14.58
N SER A 33 -2.44 13.80 14.55
CA SER A 33 -3.61 14.64 14.79
C SER A 33 -3.72 15.00 16.27
N PRO A 34 -4.23 16.20 16.62
CA PRO A 34 -4.54 16.53 18.02
C PRO A 34 -5.53 15.53 18.63
N SER A 35 -5.50 15.41 19.96
CA SER A 35 -6.46 14.59 20.71
C SER A 35 -7.90 15.13 20.53
N ARG A 36 -8.91 14.37 20.99
CA ARG A 36 -10.30 14.88 20.99
C ARG A 36 -10.48 16.12 21.88
N SER A 37 -9.59 16.33 22.85
CA SER A 37 -9.56 17.53 23.70
C SER A 37 -8.63 18.63 23.16
N GLY A 38 -8.06 18.47 21.96
CA GLY A 38 -7.19 19.45 21.32
C GLY A 38 -5.72 19.41 21.75
N GLU A 39 -5.28 18.38 22.49
CA GLU A 39 -3.87 18.23 22.86
C GLU A 39 -3.04 17.86 21.62
N ALA A 40 -2.08 18.70 21.26
CA ALA A 40 -1.14 18.41 20.18
C ALA A 40 -0.17 17.28 20.59
N GLN A 41 0.21 16.43 19.63
CA GLN A 41 1.19 15.35 19.83
C GLN A 41 0.87 14.41 21.00
N PHE A 42 -0.42 14.19 21.29
CA PHE A 42 -0.86 13.35 22.40
C PHE A 42 -0.44 11.88 22.22
N ILE A 43 -0.33 11.41 20.95
CA ILE A 43 0.17 10.07 20.63
C ILE A 43 1.65 10.02 20.98
N ARG A 44 2.01 9.18 21.94
CA ARG A 44 3.40 8.99 22.37
C ARG A 44 4.06 7.93 21.50
N ILE A 45 5.32 8.14 21.16
CA ILE A 45 6.18 7.12 20.58
C ILE A 45 7.24 6.86 21.63
N ASP A 46 7.45 5.58 21.97
CA ASP A 46 8.50 5.19 22.91
C ASP A 46 9.85 5.80 22.47
N PRO A 47 10.59 6.49 23.35
CA PRO A 47 11.81 7.18 22.96
C PRO A 47 12.88 6.24 22.40
N GLU A 48 12.98 5.01 22.90
CA GLU A 48 13.95 4.04 22.39
C GLU A 48 13.54 3.55 20.99
N ALA A 49 12.25 3.29 20.78
CA ALA A 49 11.73 2.98 19.44
C ALA A 49 11.94 4.15 18.47
N ALA A 50 11.70 5.38 18.89
CA ALA A 50 11.96 6.58 18.08
C ALA A 50 13.45 6.69 17.70
N ALA A 51 14.36 6.44 18.64
CA ALA A 51 15.80 6.45 18.38
C ALA A 51 16.19 5.37 17.35
N ARG A 52 15.70 4.13 17.52
CA ARG A 52 15.94 3.02 16.57
C ARG A 52 15.39 3.33 15.18
N LEU A 53 14.17 3.85 15.08
CA LEU A 53 13.56 4.22 13.80
C LEU A 53 14.28 5.40 13.13
N GLY A 54 14.87 6.30 13.93
CA GLY A 54 15.77 7.35 13.44
C GLY A 54 16.97 6.83 12.64
N GLU A 55 17.49 5.63 12.95
CA GLU A 55 18.59 4.98 12.23
C GLU A 55 18.27 4.74 10.74
N ILE A 56 16.99 4.58 10.40
CA ILE A 56 16.53 4.39 9.01
C ILE A 56 15.84 5.64 8.45
N GLY A 57 16.05 6.80 9.06
CA GLY A 57 15.51 8.09 8.61
C GLY A 57 14.02 8.29 8.92
N LEU A 58 13.47 7.55 9.89
CA LEU A 58 12.09 7.71 10.34
C LEU A 58 12.01 8.49 11.65
N ASP A 59 11.96 9.82 11.54
CA ASP A 59 11.53 10.68 12.64
C ASP A 59 10.01 10.60 12.87
N ARG A 60 9.50 11.32 13.88
CA ARG A 60 8.06 11.34 14.20
C ARG A 60 7.20 11.72 12.98
N ALA A 61 7.58 12.76 12.25
CA ALA A 61 6.80 13.24 11.11
C ALA A 61 6.79 12.18 9.99
N ALA A 62 7.95 11.57 9.71
CA ALA A 62 8.08 10.50 8.74
C ALA A 62 7.30 9.24 9.16
N ILE A 63 7.27 8.86 10.45
CA ILE A 63 6.48 7.74 10.97
C ILE A 63 5.00 7.96 10.64
N PHE A 64 4.44 9.11 11.01
CA PHE A 64 3.03 9.41 10.75
C PHE A 64 2.72 9.56 9.26
N ALA A 65 3.65 10.11 8.46
CA ALA A 65 3.49 10.16 7.01
C ALA A 65 3.43 8.75 6.39
N ARG A 66 4.27 7.82 6.85
CA ARG A 66 4.23 6.42 6.41
C ARG A 66 2.96 5.70 6.87
N MET A 67 2.51 5.99 8.09
CA MET A 67 1.26 5.45 8.63
C MET A 67 0.06 5.89 7.77
N ALA A 68 -0.01 7.18 7.46
CA ALA A 68 -1.03 7.74 6.58
C ALA A 68 -0.98 7.09 5.19
N GLU A 69 0.20 7.02 4.57
CA GLU A 69 0.39 6.39 3.26
C GLU A 69 -0.05 4.93 3.23
N THR A 70 0.29 4.15 4.27
CA THR A 70 -0.10 2.74 4.41
C THR A 70 -1.61 2.59 4.57
N SER A 71 -2.28 3.53 5.23
CA SER A 71 -3.73 3.49 5.45
C SER A 71 -4.56 3.91 4.23
N ILE A 72 -3.99 4.57 3.21
CA ILE A 72 -4.74 4.97 2.02
C ILE A 72 -5.40 3.79 1.30
N PRO A 73 -4.69 2.70 0.93
CA PRO A 73 -5.32 1.57 0.26
C PRO A 73 -6.31 0.80 1.16
N GLU A 74 -6.16 0.88 2.49
CA GLU A 74 -6.93 0.07 3.45
C GLU A 74 -8.19 0.79 3.94
N THR A 75 -8.09 2.10 4.20
CA THR A 75 -9.13 2.91 4.85
C THR A 75 -9.29 4.29 4.26
N MET A 76 -8.74 4.54 3.06
CA MET A 76 -8.71 5.87 2.44
C MET A 76 -8.06 6.94 3.33
N GLY A 77 -7.16 6.55 4.23
CA GLY A 77 -6.50 7.47 5.16
C GLY A 77 -7.21 7.67 6.50
N CYS A 78 -8.23 6.87 6.82
CA CYS A 78 -9.02 6.99 8.05
C CYS A 78 -8.55 6.05 9.17
N TRP A 79 -8.69 6.48 10.43
CA TRP A 79 -8.32 5.66 11.59
C TRP A 79 -9.22 4.45 11.85
N ALA A 80 -10.44 4.40 11.30
CA ALA A 80 -11.42 3.37 11.64
C ALA A 80 -11.98 2.64 10.41
N MET A 81 -12.70 3.34 9.54
CA MET A 81 -13.42 2.79 8.36
C MET A 81 -13.86 1.31 8.50
N PRO A 82 -14.81 1.00 9.40
CA PRO A 82 -15.25 -0.37 9.62
C PRO A 82 -15.92 -0.96 8.38
N ALA A 83 -15.67 -2.24 8.12
CA ALA A 83 -16.31 -3.02 7.08
C ALA A 83 -16.75 -4.40 7.63
N GLY A 84 -17.82 -4.95 7.05
CA GLY A 84 -18.38 -6.25 7.45
C GLY A 84 -17.83 -7.41 6.61
N ASN A 85 -18.55 -8.52 6.58
CA ASN A 85 -18.06 -9.81 6.11
C ASN A 85 -18.14 -10.03 4.58
N PHE A 86 -17.73 -9.06 3.76
CA PHE A 86 -17.81 -9.19 2.29
C PHE A 86 -16.74 -10.13 1.69
N ASP A 87 -15.66 -10.41 2.44
CA ASP A 87 -14.52 -11.22 2.02
C ASP A 87 -14.25 -12.40 2.98
N SER A 88 -15.25 -12.79 3.77
CA SER A 88 -15.15 -13.83 4.81
C SER A 88 -14.25 -13.51 6.02
N GLN A 89 -13.93 -12.22 6.27
CA GLN A 89 -13.13 -11.78 7.41
C GLN A 89 -13.91 -11.32 8.65
N LEU A 90 -15.25 -11.40 8.61
CA LEU A 90 -16.21 -10.93 9.62
C LEU A 90 -16.26 -9.42 9.79
N ILE A 91 -15.37 -8.85 10.61
CA ILE A 91 -15.25 -7.40 10.75
C ILE A 91 -13.81 -7.06 10.42
N SER A 92 -13.62 -6.06 9.56
CA SER A 92 -12.34 -5.41 9.31
C SER A 92 -12.46 -3.95 9.74
N VAL A 93 -11.49 -3.45 10.53
CA VAL A 93 -11.55 -2.10 11.08
C VAL A 93 -10.15 -1.61 11.46
N GLY A 94 -9.99 -0.30 11.52
CA GLY A 94 -8.78 0.38 11.90
C GLY A 94 -7.89 0.70 10.71
N MET A 95 -6.88 1.56 10.89
CA MET A 95 -6.06 2.07 9.79
C MET A 95 -5.31 1.01 8.96
N SER A 96 -5.20 -0.23 9.46
CA SER A 96 -4.64 -1.38 8.74
C SER A 96 -5.66 -2.48 8.46
N GLN A 97 -6.97 -2.21 8.57
CA GLN A 97 -8.07 -3.17 8.35
C GLN A 97 -7.87 -4.48 9.14
N TRP A 98 -7.54 -4.39 10.43
CA TRP A 98 -7.44 -5.57 11.28
C TRP A 98 -8.78 -6.28 11.37
N ASN A 99 -8.76 -7.60 11.29
CA ASN A 99 -9.97 -8.38 11.17
C ASN A 99 -10.05 -9.59 12.10
N TYR A 100 -11.28 -9.96 12.45
CA TYR A 100 -11.54 -11.12 13.31
C TYR A 100 -11.23 -12.45 12.62
N GLY A 101 -11.54 -12.57 11.33
CA GLY A 101 -11.43 -13.81 10.57
C GLY A 101 -10.00 -14.37 10.53
N THR A 102 -9.01 -13.50 10.35
CA THR A 102 -7.57 -13.86 10.35
C THR A 102 -6.94 -13.84 11.74
N GLY A 103 -7.62 -13.28 12.74
CA GLY A 103 -7.09 -13.16 14.10
C GLY A 103 -6.29 -11.88 14.38
N SER A 104 -6.23 -10.94 13.42
CA SER A 104 -5.40 -9.73 13.52
C SER A 104 -6.03 -8.62 14.37
N LEU A 105 -7.35 -8.61 14.56
CA LEU A 105 -8.07 -7.63 15.38
C LEU A 105 -7.96 -7.91 16.90
N GLN A 106 -7.86 -9.18 17.27
CA GLN A 106 -7.91 -9.64 18.66
C GLN A 106 -6.75 -9.06 19.50
N PRO A 107 -5.48 -9.03 19.02
CA PRO A 107 -4.38 -8.37 19.72
C PRO A 107 -4.62 -6.88 19.95
N VAL A 108 -5.15 -6.15 18.96
CA VAL A 108 -5.44 -4.71 19.03
C VAL A 108 -6.48 -4.43 20.12
N LEU A 109 -7.59 -5.17 20.13
CA LEU A 109 -8.62 -5.04 21.16
C LEU A 109 -8.08 -5.41 22.55
N LYS A 110 -7.27 -6.47 22.67
CA LYS A 110 -6.65 -6.84 23.96
C LYS A 110 -5.75 -5.71 24.47
N ALA A 111 -4.89 -5.15 23.63
CA ALA A 111 -4.02 -4.03 23.99
C ALA A 111 -4.83 -2.80 24.45
N TRP A 112 -5.90 -2.44 23.73
CA TRP A 112 -6.79 -1.35 24.14
C TRP A 112 -7.43 -1.57 25.50
N ARG A 113 -7.94 -2.79 25.75
CA ARG A 113 -8.50 -3.16 27.06
C ARG A 113 -7.44 -3.05 28.17
N ASP A 114 -6.25 -3.57 27.91
CA ASP A 114 -5.20 -3.72 28.91
C ASP A 114 -4.54 -2.37 29.25
N GLY A 115 -4.48 -1.43 28.30
CA GLY A 115 -3.97 -0.07 28.50
C GLY A 115 -4.76 0.78 29.51
N PHE A 116 -5.97 0.38 29.92
CA PHE A 116 -6.69 1.07 31.00
C PHE A 116 -6.13 0.78 32.41
N HIS A 117 -5.34 -0.30 32.58
CA HIS A 117 -4.82 -0.80 33.85
C HIS A 117 -5.86 -0.97 34.96
N SER A 118 -7.15 -0.98 34.61
CA SER A 118 -8.27 -1.05 35.54
C SER A 118 -9.52 -1.53 34.82
N ARG A 119 -10.08 -2.65 35.29
CA ARG A 119 -11.33 -3.21 34.75
C ARG A 119 -12.50 -2.22 34.83
N ARG A 120 -12.55 -1.38 35.86
CA ARG A 120 -13.62 -0.36 36.01
C ARG A 120 -13.47 0.74 34.96
N LYS A 121 -12.25 1.25 34.73
CA LYS A 121 -11.99 2.28 33.71
C LYS A 121 -12.32 1.75 32.31
N PHE A 122 -11.83 0.56 31.97
CA PHE A 122 -12.16 -0.13 30.72
C PHE A 122 -13.67 -0.27 30.50
N LYS A 123 -14.40 -0.83 31.47
CA LYS A 123 -15.87 -1.01 31.34
C LYS A 123 -16.61 0.31 31.12
N ARG A 124 -16.17 1.39 31.77
CA ARG A 124 -16.77 2.72 31.62
C ARG A 124 -16.50 3.29 30.23
N ALA A 125 -15.26 3.22 29.76
CA ALA A 125 -14.89 3.65 28.41
C ALA A 125 -15.63 2.84 27.33
N LEU A 126 -15.66 1.51 27.49
CA LEU A 126 -16.38 0.63 26.57
C LEU A 126 -17.88 0.93 26.53
N LYS A 127 -18.53 1.18 27.68
CA LYS A 127 -19.95 1.57 27.72
C LYS A 127 -20.20 2.91 27.03
N ALA A 128 -19.26 3.84 27.09
CA ALA A 128 -19.39 5.15 26.45
C ALA A 128 -19.21 5.08 24.93
N LEU A 129 -18.28 4.25 24.45
CA LEU A 129 -17.94 4.15 23.03
C LEU A 129 -18.77 3.11 22.27
N ALA A 130 -19.10 1.99 22.92
CA ALA A 130 -19.77 0.84 22.33
C ALA A 130 -20.82 0.23 23.28
N PRO A 131 -21.91 0.95 23.60
CA PRO A 131 -22.91 0.53 24.57
C PRO A 131 -23.64 -0.78 24.22
N THR A 132 -23.79 -1.08 22.93
CA THR A 132 -24.58 -2.21 22.42
C THR A 132 -23.69 -3.42 22.17
N TYR A 133 -22.68 -3.27 21.32
CA TYR A 133 -21.83 -4.36 20.83
C TYR A 133 -20.51 -4.47 21.57
N GLY A 134 -20.11 -3.50 22.39
CA GLY A 134 -18.83 -3.55 23.11
C GLY A 134 -18.63 -4.82 23.93
N LYS A 135 -19.68 -5.32 24.61
CA LYS A 135 -19.60 -6.59 25.36
C LYS A 135 -19.38 -7.81 24.45
N LEU A 136 -19.92 -7.79 23.23
CA LEU A 136 -19.70 -8.82 22.23
C LEU A 136 -18.26 -8.75 21.72
N LEU A 137 -17.81 -7.59 21.25
CA LEU A 137 -16.48 -7.36 20.66
C LEU A 137 -15.35 -7.79 21.60
N PHE A 138 -15.51 -7.56 22.91
CA PHE A 138 -14.54 -7.93 23.95
C PHE A 138 -14.88 -9.25 24.68
N SER A 139 -15.82 -10.03 24.15
CA SER A 139 -16.16 -11.33 24.73
C SER A 139 -15.01 -12.33 24.58
N LYS A 140 -14.98 -13.35 25.44
CA LYS A 140 -14.01 -14.46 25.33
C LYS A 140 -14.08 -15.14 23.96
N ASP A 141 -15.26 -15.19 23.36
CA ASP A 141 -15.49 -15.87 22.09
C ASP A 141 -14.99 -15.07 20.89
N CYS A 142 -15.09 -13.73 20.92
CA CYS A 142 -14.53 -12.85 19.88
C CYS A 142 -13.02 -12.63 20.04
N LEU A 143 -12.49 -12.66 21.26
CA LEU A 143 -11.05 -12.52 21.51
C LEU A 143 -10.24 -13.82 21.33
N ALA A 144 -10.90 -14.92 20.96
CA ALA A 144 -10.27 -16.17 20.58
C ALA A 144 -9.71 -16.09 19.14
N VAL A 145 -8.65 -16.86 18.88
CA VAL A 145 -8.06 -17.04 17.54
C VAL A 145 -7.98 -18.55 17.27
N PRO A 146 -8.74 -19.10 16.31
CA PRO A 146 -9.81 -18.43 15.55
C PRO A 146 -10.99 -18.00 16.45
N VAL A 147 -11.83 -17.09 15.95
CA VAL A 147 -13.07 -16.71 16.66
C VAL A 147 -13.99 -17.91 16.83
N ARG A 148 -14.70 -17.96 17.94
CA ARG A 148 -15.64 -19.06 18.21
C ARG A 148 -16.99 -18.81 17.54
N THR A 149 -17.71 -19.88 17.22
CA THR A 149 -19.00 -19.87 16.53
C THR A 149 -19.99 -18.88 17.15
N LYS A 150 -20.11 -18.84 18.48
CA LYS A 150 -21.00 -17.91 19.18
C LYS A 150 -20.70 -16.42 18.92
N CYS A 151 -19.43 -16.05 18.74
CA CYS A 151 -19.07 -14.69 18.33
C CYS A 151 -19.45 -14.47 16.87
N ARG A 152 -19.06 -15.41 16.00
CA ARG A 152 -19.31 -15.37 14.56
C ARG A 152 -20.80 -15.16 14.28
N ASP A 153 -21.67 -15.99 14.84
CA ASP A 153 -23.13 -15.92 14.59
C ASP A 153 -23.72 -14.57 15.01
N LYS A 154 -23.20 -13.98 16.10
CA LYS A 154 -23.67 -12.68 16.60
C LYS A 154 -23.18 -11.50 15.78
N ILE A 155 -21.98 -11.59 15.21
CA ILE A 155 -21.47 -10.59 14.26
C ILE A 155 -22.29 -10.66 12.98
N LEU A 156 -22.50 -11.86 12.44
CA LEU A 156 -23.30 -12.06 11.22
C LEU A 156 -24.76 -11.62 11.42
N ALA A 157 -25.32 -11.78 12.62
CA ALA A 157 -26.66 -11.26 12.94
C ALA A 157 -26.72 -9.72 13.02
N ALA A 158 -25.58 -9.04 13.07
CA ALA A 158 -25.46 -7.58 13.04
C ALA A 158 -25.11 -7.05 11.64
N GLU A 159 -25.18 -7.89 10.62
CA GLU A 159 -24.93 -7.57 9.21
C GLU A 159 -26.21 -7.72 8.37
N ASP A 160 -26.25 -7.08 7.21
CA ASP A 160 -27.27 -7.31 6.19
C ASP A 160 -26.92 -8.47 5.25
N ALA A 161 -27.80 -8.77 4.30
CA ALA A 161 -27.61 -9.86 3.34
C ALA A 161 -26.39 -9.67 2.41
N ALA A 162 -25.88 -8.44 2.28
CA ALA A 162 -24.66 -8.14 1.51
C ALA A 162 -23.39 -8.19 2.38
N GLY A 163 -23.51 -8.58 3.67
CA GLY A 163 -22.41 -8.58 4.63
C GLY A 163 -22.03 -7.18 5.11
N LYS A 164 -22.89 -6.17 4.92
CA LYS A 164 -22.64 -4.83 5.43
C LYS A 164 -23.04 -4.75 6.90
N LEU A 165 -22.21 -4.10 7.71
CA LEU A 165 -22.50 -3.83 9.12
C LEU A 165 -23.78 -3.01 9.30
N SER A 166 -24.55 -3.34 10.34
CA SER A 166 -25.65 -2.48 10.78
C SER A 166 -25.12 -1.11 11.22
N PRO A 167 -25.90 -0.02 11.05
CA PRO A 167 -25.44 1.33 11.41
C PRO A 167 -24.97 1.46 12.86
N VAL A 168 -25.53 0.66 13.78
CA VAL A 168 -25.17 0.70 15.21
C VAL A 168 -23.77 0.15 15.44
N ILE A 169 -23.43 -1.04 14.92
CA ILE A 169 -22.09 -1.61 15.12
C ILE A 169 -21.01 -0.83 14.36
N GLU A 170 -21.34 -0.30 13.18
CA GLU A 170 -20.46 0.58 12.40
C GLU A 170 -20.10 1.86 13.19
N ALA A 171 -21.10 2.52 13.78
CA ALA A 171 -20.88 3.72 14.60
C ALA A 171 -20.07 3.43 15.87
N GLU A 172 -20.35 2.32 16.57
CA GLU A 172 -19.61 1.94 17.78
C GLU A 172 -18.15 1.56 17.48
N LEU A 173 -17.90 0.84 16.39
CA LEU A 173 -16.55 0.53 15.91
C LEU A 173 -15.81 1.81 15.52
N THR A 174 -16.47 2.73 14.81
CA THR A 174 -15.89 4.04 14.48
C THR A 174 -15.51 4.82 15.73
N ALA A 175 -16.42 4.95 16.69
CA ALA A 175 -16.16 5.65 17.95
C ALA A 175 -15.01 5.02 18.75
N LEU A 176 -14.97 3.68 18.81
CA LEU A 176 -13.88 2.94 19.46
C LEU A 176 -12.54 3.20 18.77
N PHE A 177 -12.48 3.03 17.45
CA PHE A 177 -11.24 3.13 16.66
C PHE A 177 -10.75 4.55 16.44
N GLU A 178 -11.60 5.55 16.62
CA GLU A 178 -11.19 6.96 16.62
C GLU A 178 -11.04 7.54 18.05
N SER A 179 -11.12 6.71 19.09
CA SER A 179 -10.83 7.14 20.46
C SER A 179 -9.32 7.36 20.64
N ASP A 180 -8.93 8.36 21.42
CA ASP A 180 -7.50 8.69 21.64
C ASP A 180 -6.70 7.49 22.17
N ALA A 181 -7.29 6.69 23.07
CA ALA A 181 -6.67 5.47 23.56
C ALA A 181 -6.47 4.40 22.47
N MET A 182 -7.40 4.28 21.51
CA MET A 182 -7.22 3.34 20.39
C MET A 182 -6.24 3.87 19.35
N LEU A 183 -6.15 5.19 19.15
CA LEU A 183 -5.13 5.76 18.28
C LEU A 183 -3.73 5.44 18.80
N GLN A 184 -3.50 5.57 20.10
CA GLN A 184 -2.24 5.16 20.72
C GLN A 184 -1.92 3.69 20.42
N VAL A 185 -2.88 2.78 20.64
CA VAL A 185 -2.68 1.35 20.36
C VAL A 185 -2.37 1.09 18.89
N GLN A 186 -3.13 1.69 17.96
CA GLN A 186 -2.88 1.52 16.53
C GLN A 186 -1.48 2.03 16.13
N THR A 187 -1.03 3.14 16.72
CA THR A 187 0.33 3.65 16.53
C THR A 187 1.37 2.70 17.12
N ASP A 188 1.17 2.15 18.31
CA ASP A 188 2.13 1.22 18.93
C ASP A 188 2.33 -0.03 18.06
N PHE A 189 1.25 -0.60 17.53
CA PHE A 189 1.32 -1.73 16.60
C PHE A 189 2.06 -1.36 15.31
N TYR A 190 1.85 -0.16 14.79
CA TYR A 190 2.55 0.30 13.59
C TYR A 190 4.03 0.59 13.84
N VAL A 191 4.38 1.20 14.97
CA VAL A 191 5.77 1.41 15.40
C VAL A 191 6.50 0.07 15.54
N ALA A 192 5.85 -0.94 16.14
CA ALA A 192 6.40 -2.30 16.20
C ALA A 192 6.61 -2.92 14.80
N LEU A 193 5.69 -2.68 13.86
CA LEU A 193 5.86 -3.09 12.46
C LEU A 193 7.08 -2.38 11.83
N LEU A 194 7.24 -1.07 12.05
CA LEU A 194 8.37 -0.30 11.54
C LEU A 194 9.70 -0.77 12.13
N ASP A 195 9.73 -1.14 13.41
CA ASP A 195 10.92 -1.71 14.05
C ASP A 195 11.31 -3.05 13.39
N ALA A 196 10.32 -3.85 13.00
CA ALA A 196 10.57 -5.08 12.26
C ALA A 196 10.99 -4.82 10.80
N VAL A 197 10.48 -3.75 10.17
CA VAL A 197 10.99 -3.26 8.88
C VAL A 197 12.44 -2.81 8.99
N ARG A 198 12.83 -2.13 10.07
CA ARG A 198 14.21 -1.70 10.34
C ARG A 198 15.16 -2.91 10.34
N LEU A 199 14.79 -3.97 11.06
CA LEU A 199 15.58 -5.22 11.09
C LEU A 199 15.69 -5.86 9.71
N ASP A 200 14.60 -5.91 8.96
CA ASP A 200 14.58 -6.41 7.58
C ASP A 200 15.50 -5.59 6.66
N LEU A 201 15.46 -4.26 6.77
CA LEU A 201 16.30 -3.35 6.00
C LEU A 201 17.78 -3.52 6.32
N GLN A 202 18.13 -3.62 7.61
CA GLN A 202 19.51 -3.86 8.04
C GLN A 202 20.05 -5.21 7.56
N ARG A 203 19.18 -6.24 7.53
CA ARG A 203 19.51 -7.56 6.98
C ARG A 203 19.71 -7.53 5.46
N VAL A 204 18.79 -6.91 4.73
CA VAL A 204 18.83 -6.89 3.26
C VAL A 204 19.88 -5.92 2.74
N PHE A 205 20.05 -4.75 3.35
CA PHE A 205 21.01 -3.72 2.95
C PHE A 205 21.99 -3.41 4.09
N PRO A 206 22.95 -4.32 4.37
CA PRO A 206 23.88 -4.17 5.48
C PRO A 206 24.92 -3.05 5.26
N ALA A 207 25.03 -2.53 4.03
CA ALA A 207 25.95 -1.48 3.65
C ALA A 207 25.27 -0.42 2.77
N GLY A 208 25.85 0.78 2.76
CA GLY A 208 25.37 1.92 1.99
C GLY A 208 24.25 2.71 2.70
N PRO A 209 23.76 3.79 2.08
CA PRO A 209 22.76 4.65 2.68
C PRO A 209 21.39 3.96 2.75
N MET A 210 20.68 4.19 3.86
CA MET A 210 19.27 3.84 3.98
C MET A 210 18.41 4.93 3.35
N THR A 211 18.00 4.72 2.10
CA THR A 211 17.18 5.69 1.37
C THR A 211 15.70 5.53 1.74
N MET A 212 14.93 6.62 1.65
CA MET A 212 13.47 6.54 1.83
C MET A 212 12.78 5.64 0.80
N ARG A 213 13.42 5.41 -0.36
CA ARG A 213 12.99 4.42 -1.36
C ARG A 213 13.03 3.00 -0.78
N LYS A 214 14.15 2.59 -0.17
CA LYS A 214 14.29 1.31 0.54
C LYS A 214 13.26 1.17 1.66
N VAL A 215 13.11 2.22 2.47
CA VAL A 215 12.16 2.21 3.59
C VAL A 215 10.72 2.02 3.12
N ARG A 216 10.24 2.83 2.17
CA ARG A 216 8.86 2.71 1.63
C ARG A 216 8.63 1.34 0.97
N TRP A 217 9.61 0.85 0.22
CA TRP A 217 9.56 -0.47 -0.40
C TRP A 217 9.44 -1.59 0.63
N ALA A 218 10.22 -1.53 1.71
CA ALA A 218 10.20 -2.55 2.75
C ALA A 218 8.91 -2.50 3.58
N ILE A 219 8.37 -1.31 3.86
CA ILE A 219 7.06 -1.16 4.51
C ILE A 219 5.97 -1.83 3.66
N ASP A 220 5.83 -1.46 2.38
CA ASP A 220 4.80 -2.07 1.51
C ASP A 220 5.00 -3.58 1.39
N THR A 221 6.25 -4.04 1.29
CA THR A 221 6.55 -5.47 1.21
C THR A 221 6.16 -6.22 2.49
N ARG A 222 6.47 -5.67 3.66
CA ARG A 222 6.13 -6.32 4.93
C ARG A 222 4.64 -6.30 5.21
N VAL A 223 3.96 -5.18 4.95
CA VAL A 223 2.50 -5.05 5.14
C VAL A 223 1.76 -6.03 4.26
N GLN A 224 2.11 -6.12 2.97
CA GLN A 224 1.33 -6.87 1.99
C GLN A 224 1.78 -8.34 1.84
N GLN A 225 3.03 -8.67 2.19
CA GLN A 225 3.60 -10.01 1.99
C GLN A 225 4.29 -10.56 3.25
N GLY A 226 4.21 -9.91 4.40
CA GLY A 226 4.72 -10.41 5.68
C GLY A 226 6.24 -10.29 5.88
N GLY A 227 7.04 -10.02 4.85
CA GLY A 227 8.49 -9.85 4.96
C GLY A 227 9.24 -9.82 3.63
N LEU A 228 10.53 -9.47 3.70
CA LEU A 228 11.45 -9.43 2.56
C LEU A 228 11.97 -10.84 2.19
N PRO A 229 12.59 -11.04 1.00
CA PRO A 229 13.20 -12.32 0.62
C PRO A 229 14.17 -12.88 1.67
N ALA A 230 14.33 -14.21 1.68
CA ALA A 230 15.25 -14.93 2.57
C ALA A 230 16.72 -14.68 2.20
N ASP A 231 17.63 -14.84 3.17
CA ASP A 231 19.05 -14.50 2.99
C ASP A 231 19.72 -15.32 1.89
N GLU A 232 19.40 -16.61 1.78
CA GLU A 232 19.92 -17.48 0.71
C GLU A 232 19.49 -16.99 -0.68
N ASP A 233 18.21 -16.58 -0.82
CA ASP A 233 17.70 -16.07 -2.09
C ASP A 233 18.37 -14.75 -2.50
N ILE A 234 18.61 -13.87 -1.52
CA ILE A 234 19.30 -12.58 -1.72
C ILE A 234 20.76 -12.82 -2.10
N ALA A 235 21.48 -13.67 -1.37
CA ALA A 235 22.87 -13.99 -1.65
C ALA A 235 23.01 -14.59 -3.06
N ARG A 236 22.17 -15.58 -3.39
CA ARG A 236 22.15 -16.19 -4.72
C ARG A 236 21.86 -15.18 -5.83
N LEU A 237 20.91 -14.26 -5.61
CA LEU A 237 20.64 -13.17 -6.56
C LEU A 237 21.86 -12.28 -6.75
N ARG A 238 22.45 -11.80 -5.65
CA ARG A 238 23.60 -10.89 -5.70
C ARG A 238 24.81 -11.52 -6.37
N THR A 239 25.08 -12.80 -6.13
CA THR A 239 26.13 -13.54 -6.87
C THR A 239 25.87 -13.52 -8.38
N LYS A 240 24.62 -13.76 -8.80
CA LYS A 240 24.25 -13.71 -10.23
C LYS A 240 24.36 -12.31 -10.81
N LEU A 241 23.96 -11.27 -10.06
CA LEU A 241 24.06 -9.88 -10.49
C LEU A 241 25.52 -9.43 -10.60
N ALA A 242 26.39 -9.84 -9.68
CA ALA A 242 27.81 -9.50 -9.68
C ALA A 242 28.57 -10.17 -10.82
N ALA A 243 28.20 -11.40 -11.21
CA ALA A 243 28.81 -12.13 -12.32
C ALA A 243 28.23 -11.76 -13.70
N MET A 244 27.22 -10.88 -13.75
CA MET A 244 26.48 -10.57 -14.97
C MET A 244 27.30 -9.65 -15.90
N PRO A 245 27.47 -10.00 -17.19
CA PRO A 245 28.02 -9.08 -18.18
C PRO A 245 27.17 -7.81 -18.29
N ALA A 246 27.81 -6.66 -18.53
CA ALA A 246 27.13 -5.37 -18.54
C ALA A 246 26.04 -5.29 -19.63
N GLU A 247 26.29 -5.92 -20.78
CA GLU A 247 25.37 -6.05 -21.91
C GLU A 247 24.11 -6.86 -21.59
N GLU A 248 24.16 -7.77 -20.62
CA GLU A 248 22.99 -8.55 -20.20
C GLU A 248 22.09 -7.79 -19.22
N ARG A 249 22.60 -6.76 -18.54
CA ARG A 249 21.91 -6.05 -17.46
C ARG A 249 20.51 -5.58 -17.85
N TRP A 250 20.41 -4.81 -18.93
CA TRP A 250 19.12 -4.24 -19.36
C TRP A 250 18.17 -5.28 -19.99
N PRO A 251 18.64 -6.23 -20.81
CA PRO A 251 17.82 -7.38 -21.22
C PRO A 251 17.18 -8.14 -20.04
N ARG A 252 17.91 -8.38 -18.95
CA ARG A 252 17.38 -9.09 -17.77
C ARG A 252 16.29 -8.28 -17.06
N LEU A 253 16.46 -6.97 -16.93
CA LEU A 253 15.41 -6.13 -16.35
C LEU A 253 14.18 -6.05 -17.26
N ARG A 254 14.35 -5.95 -18.59
CA ARG A 254 13.22 -6.01 -19.54
C ARG A 254 12.46 -7.33 -19.45
N ALA A 255 13.14 -8.45 -19.18
CA ALA A 255 12.47 -9.74 -18.98
C ALA A 255 11.54 -9.75 -17.76
N ILE A 256 11.89 -9.04 -16.68
CA ILE A 256 10.99 -8.86 -15.52
C ILE A 256 9.74 -8.05 -15.92
N ILE A 257 9.92 -6.98 -16.71
CA ILE A 257 8.79 -6.18 -17.19
C ILE A 257 7.92 -6.98 -18.17
N ALA A 258 8.52 -7.82 -19.02
CA ALA A 258 7.82 -8.72 -19.91
C ALA A 258 7.02 -9.79 -19.14
N TRP A 259 7.56 -10.33 -18.05
CA TRP A 259 6.81 -11.23 -17.14
C TRP A 259 5.58 -10.53 -16.56
N TYR A 260 5.73 -9.29 -16.08
CA TYR A 260 4.62 -8.49 -15.59
C TYR A 260 3.57 -8.24 -16.69
N ASN A 261 4.00 -7.87 -17.89
CA ASN A 261 3.10 -7.66 -19.03
C ASN A 261 2.36 -8.94 -19.42
N ALA A 262 3.05 -10.09 -19.47
CA ALA A 262 2.43 -11.36 -19.80
C ALA A 262 1.32 -11.74 -18.81
N LEU A 263 1.49 -11.49 -17.51
CA LEU A 263 0.43 -11.70 -16.52
C LEU A 263 -0.78 -10.77 -16.76
N SER A 264 -0.53 -9.52 -17.17
CA SER A 264 -1.59 -8.56 -17.47
C SER A 264 -2.43 -8.91 -18.69
N GLU A 265 -1.89 -9.71 -19.61
CA GLU A 265 -2.60 -10.20 -20.79
C GLU A 265 -3.49 -11.43 -20.50
N THR A 266 -3.43 -11.98 -19.29
CA THR A 266 -4.28 -13.09 -18.87
C THR A 266 -5.66 -12.62 -18.39
N ILE A 267 -6.58 -13.57 -18.20
CA ILE A 267 -7.90 -13.28 -17.61
C ILE A 267 -7.82 -12.88 -16.13
N ASP A 268 -6.78 -13.35 -15.41
CA ASP A 268 -6.60 -13.15 -13.97
C ASP A 268 -5.73 -11.91 -13.68
N GLN A 269 -6.07 -10.79 -14.33
CA GLN A 269 -5.37 -9.49 -14.24
C GLN A 269 -5.92 -8.58 -13.13
N ASP A 270 -6.46 -9.19 -12.07
CA ASP A 270 -7.10 -8.45 -11.00
C ASP A 270 -6.13 -7.50 -10.29
N GLY A 271 -6.63 -6.29 -10.03
CA GLY A 271 -5.85 -5.23 -9.41
C GLY A 271 -4.98 -4.41 -10.36
N ILE A 272 -4.60 -4.93 -11.54
CA ILE A 272 -3.64 -4.25 -12.46
C ILE A 272 -4.23 -3.82 -13.81
N LYS A 273 -5.48 -4.20 -14.10
CA LYS A 273 -6.16 -3.93 -15.39
C LYS A 273 -6.13 -2.46 -15.83
N ARG A 274 -6.09 -1.52 -14.88
CA ARG A 274 -6.08 -0.07 -15.15
C ARG A 274 -4.67 0.52 -15.29
N ASP A 275 -3.65 -0.28 -15.00
CA ASP A 275 -2.31 0.21 -14.67
C ASP A 275 -1.23 -0.35 -15.61
N TYR A 276 -1.38 -1.59 -16.06
CA TYR A 276 -0.33 -2.32 -16.76
C TYR A 276 0.21 -1.64 -18.02
N ALA A 277 -0.65 -1.16 -18.91
CA ALA A 277 -0.21 -0.57 -20.18
C ALA A 277 0.67 0.66 -19.96
N TRP A 278 0.28 1.50 -19.00
CA TRP A 278 1.07 2.67 -18.59
C TRP A 278 2.39 2.23 -17.95
N ASN A 279 2.33 1.29 -17.01
CA ASN A 279 3.49 0.78 -16.30
C ASN A 279 4.55 0.21 -17.25
N VAL A 280 4.14 -0.67 -18.16
CA VAL A 280 5.05 -1.27 -19.16
C VAL A 280 5.69 -0.18 -20.02
N GLN A 281 4.89 0.75 -20.56
CA GLN A 281 5.40 1.84 -21.39
C GLN A 281 6.41 2.71 -20.62
N ARG A 282 6.06 3.17 -19.41
CA ARG A 282 6.90 4.08 -18.64
C ARG A 282 8.16 3.42 -18.11
N TRP A 283 8.07 2.19 -17.62
CA TRP A 283 9.24 1.48 -17.10
C TRP A 283 10.20 1.08 -18.22
N THR A 284 9.70 0.67 -19.39
CA THR A 284 10.56 0.45 -20.57
C THR A 284 11.26 1.74 -21.00
N CYS A 285 10.53 2.86 -21.06
CA CYS A 285 11.13 4.18 -21.34
C CYS A 285 12.26 4.51 -20.35
N MET A 286 12.09 4.27 -19.05
CA MET A 286 13.15 4.54 -18.07
C MET A 286 14.40 3.68 -18.30
N ILE A 287 14.23 2.43 -18.71
CA ILE A 287 15.36 1.55 -19.06
C ILE A 287 16.06 2.09 -20.31
N ASP A 288 15.31 2.45 -21.35
CA ASP A 288 15.87 2.93 -22.62
C ASP A 288 16.59 4.28 -22.46
N ALA A 289 16.08 5.16 -21.59
CA ALA A 289 16.68 6.44 -21.26
C ALA A 289 17.84 6.36 -20.24
N GLY A 290 18.19 5.16 -19.75
CA GLY A 290 19.26 4.99 -18.76
C GLY A 290 18.97 5.62 -17.39
N LEU A 291 17.70 5.79 -17.05
CA LEU A 291 17.24 6.47 -15.82
C LEU A 291 17.12 5.53 -14.61
N VAL A 292 17.41 4.24 -14.78
CA VAL A 292 17.37 3.25 -13.70
C VAL A 292 18.74 3.18 -13.03
N ASP A 293 18.82 3.68 -11.79
CA ASP A 293 20.04 3.67 -10.99
C ASP A 293 20.38 2.25 -10.45
N PRO A 294 21.61 2.01 -9.93
CA PRO A 294 21.98 0.71 -9.40
C PRO A 294 21.12 0.19 -8.24
N GLU A 295 20.64 1.08 -7.36
CA GLU A 295 19.74 0.71 -6.25
C GLU A 295 18.39 0.26 -6.81
N GLN A 296 17.81 1.00 -7.75
CA GLN A 296 16.56 0.65 -8.41
C GLN A 296 16.66 -0.69 -9.13
N TYR A 297 17.76 -0.92 -9.84
CA TYR A 297 18.00 -2.17 -10.54
C TYR A 297 17.99 -3.37 -9.59
N GLU A 298 18.74 -3.31 -8.49
CA GLU A 298 18.77 -4.39 -7.48
C GLU A 298 17.39 -4.57 -6.82
N MET A 299 16.75 -3.47 -6.42
CA MET A 299 15.45 -3.52 -5.75
C MET A 299 14.34 -4.09 -6.64
N LEU A 300 14.37 -3.87 -7.97
CA LEU A 300 13.42 -4.49 -8.90
C LEU A 300 13.61 -6.01 -8.97
N HIS A 301 14.85 -6.50 -8.91
CA HIS A 301 15.11 -7.94 -8.84
C HIS A 301 14.67 -8.55 -7.51
N LEU A 302 14.93 -7.87 -6.38
CA LEU A 302 14.44 -8.30 -5.06
C LEU A 302 12.90 -8.33 -5.02
N THR A 303 12.27 -7.30 -5.61
CA THR A 303 10.82 -7.21 -5.73
C THR A 303 10.26 -8.34 -6.56
N PHE A 304 10.87 -8.64 -7.72
CA PHE A 304 10.49 -9.77 -8.55
C PHE A 304 10.61 -11.10 -7.79
N LEU A 305 11.72 -11.32 -7.07
CA LEU A 305 11.91 -12.53 -6.26
C LEU A 305 10.79 -12.73 -5.23
N ARG A 306 10.38 -11.66 -4.54
CA ARG A 306 9.29 -11.77 -3.56
C ARG A 306 7.94 -11.93 -4.24
N SER A 307 7.65 -11.09 -5.22
CA SER A 307 6.33 -10.97 -5.85
C SER A 307 5.95 -12.23 -6.62
N ARG A 308 6.88 -12.89 -7.31
CA ARG A 308 6.62 -14.16 -8.01
C ARG A 308 6.29 -15.34 -7.09
N THR A 309 6.48 -15.18 -5.78
CA THR A 309 6.13 -16.18 -4.75
C THR A 309 4.89 -15.79 -3.95
N ALA A 310 4.18 -14.72 -4.34
CA ALA A 310 2.89 -14.42 -3.75
C ALA A 310 1.92 -15.54 -4.14
N ILE A 311 1.53 -16.38 -3.17
CA ILE A 311 0.67 -17.56 -3.39
C ILE A 311 -0.81 -17.31 -3.06
N GLY A 312 -1.17 -16.15 -2.51
CA GLY A 312 -2.56 -15.81 -2.19
C GLY A 312 -3.44 -15.94 -3.43
N ASN A 313 -4.55 -16.66 -3.30
CA ASN A 313 -5.46 -17.00 -4.41
C ASN A 313 -4.72 -17.59 -5.64
N SER A 314 -3.85 -18.59 -5.41
CA SER A 314 -3.14 -19.30 -6.49
C SER A 314 -2.25 -18.41 -7.37
N GLY A 315 -1.72 -17.31 -6.84
CA GLY A 315 -0.84 -16.40 -7.58
C GLY A 315 -1.52 -15.18 -8.19
N ARG A 316 -2.83 -15.03 -8.01
CA ARG A 316 -3.63 -13.88 -8.50
C ARG A 316 -3.00 -12.51 -8.22
N TRP A 317 -2.32 -12.37 -7.09
CA TRP A 317 -1.78 -11.08 -6.64
C TRP A 317 -0.32 -10.80 -7.02
N GLN A 318 0.35 -11.70 -7.76
CA GLN A 318 1.78 -11.56 -8.08
C GLN A 318 2.09 -10.25 -8.82
N ALA A 319 1.33 -9.94 -9.88
CA ALA A 319 1.56 -8.74 -10.69
C ALA A 319 1.21 -7.46 -9.91
N LEU A 320 0.10 -7.45 -9.17
CA LEU A 320 -0.30 -6.33 -8.30
C LEU A 320 0.78 -6.02 -7.25
N THR A 321 1.30 -7.05 -6.58
CA THR A 321 2.36 -6.86 -5.58
C THR A 321 3.64 -6.32 -6.21
N PHE A 322 3.98 -6.77 -7.43
CA PHE A 322 5.12 -6.25 -8.17
C PHE A 322 4.94 -4.77 -8.53
N GLU A 323 3.82 -4.36 -9.14
CA GLU A 323 3.67 -2.99 -9.64
C GLU A 323 3.69 -1.93 -8.53
N ARG A 324 3.11 -2.24 -7.36
CA ARG A 324 3.12 -1.33 -6.20
C ARG A 324 4.53 -0.97 -5.78
N ARG A 325 5.39 -1.98 -5.70
CA ARG A 325 6.79 -1.85 -5.28
C ARG A 325 7.65 -1.28 -6.40
N ALA A 326 7.42 -1.68 -7.65
CA ALA A 326 8.11 -1.13 -8.81
C ALA A 326 7.86 0.38 -8.94
N LYS A 327 6.62 0.83 -8.73
CA LYS A 327 6.28 2.26 -8.66
C LYS A 327 7.03 2.99 -7.55
N ILE A 328 7.11 2.42 -6.34
CA ILE A 328 7.88 3.01 -5.23
C ILE A 328 9.38 3.12 -5.60
N ILE A 329 9.93 2.07 -6.20
CA ILE A 329 11.35 2.00 -6.58
C ILE A 329 11.68 3.02 -7.67
N LEU A 330 10.89 3.01 -8.74
CA LEU A 330 11.14 3.83 -9.93
C LEU A 330 10.71 5.28 -9.72
N GLY A 331 9.80 5.56 -8.77
CA GLY A 331 9.17 6.88 -8.63
C GLY A 331 8.21 7.22 -9.76
N VAL A 332 8.01 6.29 -10.70
CA VAL A 332 7.15 6.41 -11.88
C VAL A 332 6.30 5.15 -11.98
N GLY A 333 4.99 5.31 -12.18
CA GLY A 333 4.06 4.19 -12.41
C GLY A 333 2.62 4.50 -12.02
N SER A 334 1.75 3.56 -12.30
CA SER A 334 0.32 3.54 -12.00
C SER A 334 0.02 2.41 -11.02
N VAL A 335 -0.81 2.70 -10.02
CA VAL A 335 -1.40 1.70 -9.11
C VAL A 335 -2.83 2.12 -8.85
N SER A 336 -3.78 1.20 -9.00
CA SER A 336 -5.21 1.47 -8.82
C SER A 336 -5.74 2.63 -9.69
N GLY A 337 -5.16 2.83 -10.87
CA GLY A 337 -5.45 3.91 -11.81
C GLY A 337 -4.80 5.26 -11.48
N LYS A 338 -4.03 5.37 -10.39
CA LYS A 338 -3.30 6.60 -10.04
C LYS A 338 -1.89 6.55 -10.64
N GLN A 339 -1.66 7.37 -11.64
CA GLN A 339 -0.35 7.58 -12.27
C GLN A 339 0.46 8.62 -11.47
N ASP A 340 1.72 8.31 -11.19
CA ASP A 340 2.69 9.24 -10.63
C ASP A 340 3.98 9.20 -11.46
N GLY A 341 4.65 10.35 -11.57
CA GLY A 341 5.92 10.50 -12.28
C GLY A 341 5.79 10.45 -13.80
N GLU A 342 6.84 10.87 -14.48
CA GLU A 342 6.94 10.86 -15.93
C GLU A 342 8.31 10.32 -16.33
N CYS A 343 8.35 9.57 -17.44
CA CYS A 343 9.61 9.33 -18.13
C CYS A 343 9.76 10.44 -19.17
N PRO A 344 10.81 11.28 -19.12
CA PRO A 344 11.03 12.29 -20.14
C PRO A 344 11.05 11.58 -21.49
N ALA A 345 10.31 12.11 -22.46
CA ALA A 345 10.28 11.54 -23.80
C ALA A 345 11.73 11.32 -24.27
N PRO A 346 12.07 10.18 -24.90
CA PRO A 346 13.37 10.04 -25.51
C PRO A 346 13.54 11.25 -26.41
N ALA A 347 14.62 12.01 -26.22
CA ALA A 347 14.97 13.06 -27.16
C ALA A 347 14.89 12.40 -28.54
N GLY A 348 14.00 12.90 -29.40
CA GLY A 348 14.01 12.47 -30.80
C GLY A 348 15.44 12.59 -31.34
N PRO A 349 15.80 11.84 -32.39
CA PRO A 349 17.14 11.90 -32.95
C PRO A 349 17.57 13.36 -33.07
N SER A 350 18.69 13.69 -32.41
CA SER A 350 19.23 15.04 -32.39
C SER A 350 19.34 15.53 -33.84
N PRO A 351 18.92 16.77 -34.19
CA PRO A 351 18.98 17.26 -35.58
C PRO A 351 20.40 17.51 -36.12
N LEU A 352 21.42 16.94 -35.48
CA LEU A 352 22.84 17.15 -35.79
C LEU A 352 23.54 15.82 -36.07
N GLU A 353 22.97 15.03 -36.99
CA GLU A 353 23.77 14.17 -37.85
C GLU A 353 23.52 14.61 -39.30
N PRO A 354 24.53 15.15 -40.00
CA PRO A 354 24.37 15.48 -41.41
C PRO A 354 24.16 14.19 -42.19
N ALA A 355 23.12 14.19 -43.03
CA ALA A 355 22.80 13.13 -43.96
C ALA A 355 24.05 12.64 -44.69
N ALA A 356 24.30 11.33 -44.62
CA ALA A 356 25.25 10.67 -45.51
C ALA A 356 24.86 10.99 -46.96
N ASN A 357 25.77 11.67 -47.65
CA ASN A 357 25.60 12.11 -49.02
C ASN A 357 25.53 10.89 -49.96
N PRO A 358 24.53 10.77 -50.85
CA PRO A 358 24.47 9.68 -51.81
C PRO A 358 25.24 10.05 -53.09
N ALA A 359 26.29 9.25 -53.40
CA ALA A 359 26.93 9.03 -54.71
C ALA A 359 27.60 10.27 -55.38
N ILE A 360 28.69 10.14 -56.16
CA ILE A 360 28.67 9.68 -57.56
C ILE A 360 30.12 9.66 -58.13
N THR A 361 30.42 8.57 -58.86
CA THR A 361 31.37 8.33 -59.98
C THR A 361 32.86 8.65 -59.88
N THR A 362 33.67 7.61 -60.06
CA THR A 362 34.98 7.66 -60.73
C THR A 362 34.83 7.38 -62.24
N PRO A 363 35.75 7.91 -63.08
CA PRO A 363 35.63 7.96 -64.55
C PRO A 363 35.74 6.60 -65.26
#